data_AF-A0A165VZH5-F1
#
_entry.id   AF-A0A165VZH5-F1
#
_cell.length_a   1.000
_cell.length_b   1.000
_cell.length_c   1.000
_cell.angle_alpha   90.00
_cell.angle_beta   90.00
_cell.angle_gamma   90.00
#
_symmetry.space_group_name_H-M   'P 1'
#
loop_
_entity.id
_entity.type
_entity.pdbx_description
1 polymer ?
#
loop_
_entity_poly.entity_id
_entity_poly.type
_entity_poly.pdbx_seq_one_letter_code
_entity_poly.pdbx_strand_id
1 'polypeptide(L)'
;MRKERNFTPIEIWTGLHVELESWHLKRSDADSNLHPLRDTSNKIYLQELSKFSGSKWAMIGDGAGWTPVAAMALSWCEGATWENVLRAWQSIEKLDLESAVSNLAAQMTNPKFLPEPNLAAVLELGQSPGGAWVLLSALKLHGKMVQYVEEQVPHEAVHSVLWPLIMQA
;
A
#
# COMPACT_ATOMS: atom_id res chain seq x y z
N MET A 1 -1.80 14.51 -32.00
CA MET A 1 -0.94 14.66 -30.80
C MET A 1 -1.84 14.87 -29.59
N ARG A 2 -1.95 13.90 -28.68
CA ARG A 2 -2.56 14.14 -27.36
C ARG A 2 -1.56 14.97 -26.56
N LYS A 3 -1.94 16.16 -26.09
CA LYS A 3 -1.14 16.90 -25.10
C LYS A 3 -0.96 15.98 -23.89
N GLU A 4 0.28 15.76 -23.47
CA GLU A 4 0.56 15.16 -22.16
C GLU A 4 -0.08 16.07 -21.11
N ARG A 5 -1.12 15.56 -20.44
CA ARG A 5 -1.74 16.26 -19.33
C ARG A 5 -0.86 16.02 -18.12
N ASN A 6 -0.22 17.07 -17.62
CA ASN A 6 0.46 17.03 -16.34
C ASN A 6 -0.60 17.13 -15.23
N PHE A 7 -0.69 16.11 -14.39
CA PHE A 7 -1.53 16.17 -13.20
C PHE A 7 -0.81 16.96 -12.12
N THR A 8 -1.56 17.78 -11.38
CA THR A 8 -1.06 18.40 -10.15
C THR A 8 -1.08 17.39 -8.99
N PRO A 9 -0.27 17.57 -7.94
CA PRO A 9 -0.29 16.68 -6.79
C PRO A 9 -1.67 16.52 -6.15
N ILE A 10 -2.47 17.59 -6.13
CA ILE A 10 -3.82 17.56 -5.55
C ILE A 10 -4.83 16.82 -6.43
N GLU A 11 -4.67 16.87 -7.76
CA GLU A 11 -5.47 16.06 -8.69
C GLU A 11 -5.16 14.57 -8.51
N ILE A 12 -3.88 14.20 -8.35
CA ILE A 12 -3.47 12.82 -8.07
C ILE A 12 -4.01 12.37 -6.72
N TRP A 13 -3.85 13.20 -5.68
CA TRP A 13 -4.34 12.90 -4.33
C TRP A 13 -5.84 12.63 -4.35
N THR A 14 -6.63 13.59 -4.84
CA THR A 14 -8.10 13.46 -4.89
C THR A 14 -8.52 12.30 -5.78
N GLY A 15 -7.88 12.16 -6.95
CA GLY A 15 -8.16 11.10 -7.90
C GLY A 15 -7.96 9.71 -7.29
N LEU A 16 -6.82 9.45 -6.65
CA LEU A 16 -6.55 8.18 -5.99
C LEU A 16 -7.55 7.87 -4.86
N HIS A 17 -7.91 8.85 -4.04
CA HIS A 17 -8.89 8.63 -2.99
C HIS A 17 -10.25 8.23 -3.57
N VAL A 18 -10.72 8.95 -4.60
CA VAL A 18 -11.98 8.61 -5.27
C VAL A 18 -11.93 7.23 -5.93
N GLU A 19 -10.85 6.89 -6.62
CA GLU A 19 -10.70 5.57 -7.27
C GLU A 19 -10.70 4.41 -6.28
N LEU A 20 -10.02 4.57 -5.12
CA LEU A 20 -9.94 3.52 -4.12
C LEU A 20 -11.26 3.38 -3.32
N GLU A 21 -11.91 4.49 -2.97
CA GLU A 21 -13.24 4.49 -2.32
C GLU A 21 -14.30 3.83 -3.22
N SER A 22 -14.27 4.13 -4.51
CA SER A 22 -15.23 3.58 -5.49
C SER A 22 -14.86 2.19 -6.01
N TRP A 23 -13.77 1.58 -5.54
CA TRP A 23 -13.27 0.30 -6.05
C TRP A 23 -14.31 -0.84 -5.99
N HIS A 24 -15.12 -0.86 -4.94
CA HIS A 24 -16.18 -1.86 -4.77
C HIS A 24 -17.21 -1.85 -5.90
N LEU A 25 -17.48 -0.69 -6.52
CA LEU A 25 -18.39 -0.55 -7.66
C LEU A 25 -17.81 -1.18 -8.93
N LYS A 26 -16.47 -1.16 -9.09
CA LYS A 26 -15.80 -1.84 -10.21
C LYS A 26 -15.81 -3.36 -10.02
N ARG A 27 -15.76 -3.83 -8.77
CA ARG A 27 -15.72 -5.26 -8.44
C ARG A 27 -17.09 -5.95 -8.59
N SER A 28 -18.19 -5.21 -8.48
CA SER A 28 -19.53 -5.76 -8.74
C SER A 28 -19.78 -6.09 -10.20
N ASP A 29 -19.06 -5.44 -11.12
CA ASP A 29 -19.11 -5.72 -12.55
C ASP A 29 -18.23 -6.93 -12.92
N ALA A 30 -18.64 -8.13 -12.47
CA ALA A 30 -18.38 -9.49 -12.97
C ALA A 30 -17.01 -9.92 -13.58
N ASP A 31 -15.94 -9.12 -13.53
CA ASP A 31 -14.63 -9.50 -14.08
C ASP A 31 -13.73 -10.04 -12.97
N SER A 32 -13.60 -11.37 -12.93
CA SER A 32 -12.77 -12.10 -11.96
C SER A 32 -11.27 -11.80 -12.08
N ASN A 33 -10.86 -11.02 -13.09
CA ASN A 33 -9.47 -10.63 -13.33
C ASN A 33 -9.15 -9.18 -12.93
N LEU A 34 -10.07 -8.46 -12.28
CA LEU A 34 -9.84 -7.06 -11.90
C LEU A 34 -8.74 -6.96 -10.83
N HIS A 35 -7.58 -6.46 -11.25
CA HIS A 35 -6.42 -6.26 -10.39
C HIS A 35 -6.13 -4.76 -10.24
N PRO A 36 -6.04 -4.21 -9.01
CA PRO A 36 -5.94 -2.76 -8.79
C PRO A 36 -4.73 -2.10 -9.42
N LEU A 37 -3.57 -2.78 -9.45
CA LEU A 37 -2.38 -2.27 -10.17
C LEU A 37 -2.47 -2.38 -11.71
N ARG A 38 -3.45 -3.10 -12.25
CA ARG A 38 -3.68 -3.26 -13.71
C ARG A 38 -4.86 -2.42 -14.20
N ASP A 39 -5.70 -1.93 -13.29
CA ASP A 39 -6.77 -0.98 -13.58
C ASP A 39 -6.20 0.28 -14.26
N THR A 40 -6.89 0.74 -15.30
CA THR A 40 -6.39 1.80 -16.16
C THR A 40 -6.26 3.13 -15.41
N SER A 41 -7.25 3.48 -14.58
CA SER A 41 -7.25 4.72 -13.81
C SER A 41 -6.12 4.72 -12.77
N ASN A 42 -6.03 3.64 -11.99
CA ASN A 42 -4.96 3.49 -11.00
C ASN A 42 -3.59 3.54 -11.67
N LYS A 43 -3.39 2.82 -12.77
CA LYS A 43 -2.12 2.80 -13.49
C LYS A 43 -1.67 4.19 -13.95
N ILE A 44 -2.60 5.03 -14.41
CA ILE A 44 -2.28 6.42 -14.79
C ILE A 44 -1.75 7.18 -13.57
N TYR A 45 -2.45 7.15 -12.44
CA TYR A 45 -2.00 7.87 -11.25
C TYR A 45 -0.67 7.35 -10.71
N LEU A 46 -0.47 6.03 -10.66
CA LEU A 46 0.79 5.43 -10.20
C LEU A 46 1.98 5.78 -11.10
N GLN A 47 1.76 5.87 -12.43
CA GLN A 47 2.78 6.33 -13.37
C GLN A 47 3.11 7.80 -13.19
N GLU A 48 2.11 8.65 -12.93
CA GLU A 48 2.36 10.06 -12.67
C GLU A 48 3.08 10.27 -11.34
N LEU A 49 2.72 9.54 -10.28
CA LEU A 49 3.43 9.54 -9.00
C LEU A 49 4.93 9.26 -9.17
N SER A 50 5.32 8.36 -10.07
CA SER A 50 6.73 8.05 -10.33
C SER A 50 7.58 9.23 -10.81
N LYS A 51 6.94 10.31 -11.26
CA LYS A 51 7.57 11.57 -11.70
C LYS A 51 7.59 12.63 -10.59
N PHE A 52 6.92 12.39 -9.47
CA PHE A 52 6.86 13.32 -8.34
C PHE A 52 7.89 12.97 -7.29
N SER A 53 8.60 13.99 -6.82
CA SER A 53 9.52 13.86 -5.69
C SER A 53 8.79 13.38 -4.44
N GLY A 54 9.26 12.26 -3.88
CA GLY A 54 8.72 11.69 -2.65
C GLY A 54 8.82 12.65 -1.46
N SER A 55 9.86 13.49 -1.37
CA SER A 55 9.97 14.47 -0.30
C SER A 55 8.90 15.57 -0.40
N LYS A 56 8.55 16.01 -1.62
CA LYS A 56 7.44 16.96 -1.82
C LYS A 56 6.10 16.32 -1.51
N TRP A 57 5.90 15.05 -1.87
CA TRP A 57 4.69 14.32 -1.51
C TRP A 57 4.56 14.14 0.01
N ALA A 58 5.68 13.86 0.69
CA ALA A 58 5.72 13.79 2.15
C ALA A 58 5.28 15.10 2.81
N MET A 59 5.75 16.25 2.32
CA MET A 59 5.29 17.55 2.81
C MET A 59 3.77 17.74 2.67
N ILE A 60 3.16 17.21 1.59
CA ILE A 60 1.70 17.25 1.42
C ILE A 60 1.03 16.38 2.47
N GLY A 61 1.50 15.15 2.68
CA GLY A 61 0.97 14.26 3.71
C GLY A 61 1.08 14.84 5.13
N ASP A 62 2.22 15.46 5.45
CA ASP A 62 2.43 16.13 6.75
C ASP A 62 1.50 17.33 6.94
N GLY A 63 1.17 18.06 5.87
CA GLY A 63 0.29 19.24 5.94
C GLY A 63 -1.21 18.94 5.83
N ALA A 64 -1.59 17.95 5.03
CA ALA A 64 -3.00 17.58 4.77
C ALA A 64 -3.51 16.47 5.70
N GLY A 65 -2.60 15.76 6.37
CA GLY A 65 -2.88 14.56 7.15
C GLY A 65 -2.59 13.28 6.35
N TRP A 66 -1.92 12.33 6.98
CA TRP A 66 -1.61 11.04 6.39
C TRP A 66 -2.85 10.14 6.34
N THR A 67 -3.09 9.57 5.15
CA THR A 67 -4.12 8.55 4.92
C THR A 67 -3.46 7.28 4.35
N PRO A 68 -4.12 6.12 4.40
CA PRO A 68 -3.64 4.91 3.75
C PRO A 68 -3.29 5.11 2.28
N VAL A 69 -4.15 5.84 1.55
CA VAL A 69 -3.97 6.15 0.13
C VAL A 69 -2.73 7.02 -0.10
N ALA A 70 -2.53 8.04 0.74
CA ALA A 70 -1.39 8.93 0.66
C ALA A 70 -0.06 8.24 0.98
N ALA A 71 -0.05 7.36 1.98
CA ALA A 71 1.12 6.55 2.35
C ALA A 71 1.47 5.53 1.24
N MET A 72 0.46 4.86 0.67
CA MET A 72 0.64 4.03 -0.53
C MET A 72 1.20 4.85 -1.69
N ALA A 73 0.63 6.01 -1.98
CA ALA A 73 1.07 6.88 -3.07
C ALA A 73 2.55 7.28 -2.93
N LEU A 74 3.00 7.59 -1.70
CA LEU A 74 4.40 7.89 -1.42
C LEU A 74 5.34 6.77 -1.89
N SER A 75 4.92 5.50 -1.79
CA SER A 75 5.74 4.37 -2.23
C SER A 75 6.00 4.34 -3.74
N TRP A 76 5.17 5.03 -4.52
CA TRP A 76 5.31 5.16 -5.97
C TRP A 76 6.09 6.40 -6.40
N CYS A 77 6.35 7.34 -5.49
CA CYS A 77 7.08 8.57 -5.78
C CYS A 77 8.58 8.33 -6.10
N GLU A 78 9.15 9.27 -6.85
CA GLU A 78 10.57 9.35 -7.14
C GLU A 78 11.37 9.54 -5.84
N GLY A 79 12.45 8.77 -5.67
CA GLY A 79 13.32 8.88 -4.50
C GLY A 79 12.68 8.41 -3.19
N ALA A 80 11.49 7.80 -3.23
CA ALA A 80 10.89 7.18 -2.05
C ALA A 80 11.78 6.04 -1.53
N THR A 81 11.88 5.93 -0.21
CA THR A 81 12.50 4.79 0.50
C THR A 81 11.45 4.11 1.36
N TRP A 82 11.69 2.85 1.72
CA TRP A 82 10.75 2.13 2.58
C TRP A 82 10.60 2.80 3.95
N GLU A 83 11.66 3.33 4.52
CA GLU A 83 11.63 4.00 5.84
C GLU A 83 10.68 5.20 5.83
N ASN A 84 10.63 5.95 4.74
CA ASN A 84 9.72 7.09 4.60
C ASN A 84 8.27 6.63 4.38
N VAL A 85 8.06 5.55 3.61
CA VAL A 85 6.73 4.95 3.41
C VAL A 85 6.19 4.39 4.73
N LEU A 86 7.01 3.65 5.46
CA LEU A 86 6.66 3.09 6.76
C LEU A 86 6.32 4.19 7.76
N ARG A 87 7.13 5.27 7.81
CA ARG A 87 6.83 6.43 8.64
C ARG A 87 5.48 7.04 8.29
N ALA A 88 5.18 7.22 7.00
CA ALA A 88 3.88 7.74 6.56
C ALA A 88 2.71 6.86 7.03
N TRP A 89 2.83 5.53 6.92
CA TRP A 89 1.82 4.60 7.46
C TRP A 89 1.67 4.70 8.98
N GLN A 90 2.79 4.82 9.72
CA GLN A 90 2.79 4.97 11.18
C GLN A 90 2.24 6.32 11.65
N SER A 91 2.27 7.34 10.80
CA SER A 91 1.71 8.67 11.08
C SER A 91 0.19 8.77 10.90
N ILE A 92 -0.48 7.72 10.42
CA ILE A 92 -1.93 7.69 10.26
C ILE A 92 -2.57 7.53 11.65
N GLU A 93 -3.24 8.58 12.12
CA GLU A 93 -4.04 8.50 13.34
C GLU A 93 -5.20 7.53 13.15
N LYS A 94 -5.31 6.52 14.05
CA LYS A 94 -6.39 5.51 14.03
C LYS A 94 -6.52 4.78 12.68
N LEU A 95 -5.43 4.17 12.23
CA LEU A 95 -5.47 3.27 11.07
C LEU A 95 -6.50 2.15 11.27
N ASP A 96 -7.59 2.21 10.52
CA ASP A 96 -8.61 1.16 10.47
C ASP A 96 -8.18 0.06 9.49
N LEU A 97 -7.84 -1.10 10.04
CA LEU A 97 -7.37 -2.28 9.29
C LEU A 97 -8.53 -3.09 8.68
N GLU A 98 -9.77 -2.83 9.10
CA GLU A 98 -10.98 -3.45 8.52
C GLU A 98 -11.52 -2.65 7.34
N SER A 99 -11.14 -1.37 7.23
CA SER A 99 -11.49 -0.53 6.08
C SER A 99 -11.04 -1.15 4.76
N ALA A 100 -11.98 -1.26 3.82
CA ALA A 100 -11.70 -1.75 2.47
C ALA A 100 -10.66 -0.88 1.74
N VAL A 101 -10.68 0.43 1.97
CA VAL A 101 -9.74 1.39 1.37
C VAL A 101 -8.35 1.25 1.98
N SER A 102 -8.25 1.09 3.29
CA SER A 102 -6.97 0.82 3.95
C SER A 102 -6.34 -0.46 3.41
N ASN A 103 -7.13 -1.55 3.34
CA ASN A 103 -6.69 -2.83 2.80
C ASN A 103 -6.22 -2.71 1.35
N LEU A 104 -6.99 -2.02 0.50
CA LEU A 104 -6.65 -1.83 -0.90
C LEU A 104 -5.40 -0.97 -1.08
N ALA A 105 -5.27 0.12 -0.33
CA ALA A 105 -4.07 0.95 -0.34
C ALA A 105 -2.84 0.16 0.12
N ALA A 106 -2.95 -0.62 1.19
CA ALA A 106 -1.87 -1.49 1.65
C ALA A 106 -1.45 -2.49 0.56
N GLN A 107 -2.42 -3.16 -0.08
CA GLN A 107 -2.19 -4.07 -1.20
C GLN A 107 -1.49 -3.39 -2.38
N MET A 108 -1.82 -2.14 -2.68
CA MET A 108 -1.26 -1.37 -3.79
C MET A 108 0.10 -0.73 -3.48
N THR A 109 0.68 -0.96 -2.30
CA THR A 109 2.04 -0.49 -1.97
C THR A 109 3.04 -1.01 -3.00
N ASN A 110 3.99 -0.15 -3.41
CA ASN A 110 4.88 -0.43 -4.52
C ASN A 110 5.67 -1.74 -4.31
N PRO A 111 5.59 -2.72 -5.25
CA PRO A 111 6.23 -4.02 -5.10
C PRO A 111 7.75 -3.97 -4.93
N LYS A 112 8.40 -2.87 -5.32
CA LYS A 112 9.86 -2.70 -5.18
C LYS A 112 10.34 -2.73 -3.72
N PHE A 113 9.45 -2.48 -2.76
CA PHE A 113 9.77 -2.47 -1.33
C PHE A 113 9.38 -3.76 -0.61
N LEU A 114 8.82 -4.74 -1.33
CA LEU A 114 8.37 -5.97 -0.68
C LEU A 114 9.58 -6.84 -0.32
N PRO A 115 9.64 -7.35 0.92
CA PRO A 115 10.70 -8.26 1.31
C PRO A 115 10.52 -9.62 0.63
N GLU A 116 11.47 -10.52 0.87
CA GLU A 116 11.25 -11.94 0.64
C GLU A 116 10.00 -12.41 1.40
N PRO A 117 9.21 -13.35 0.84
CA PRO A 117 7.96 -13.80 1.44
C PRO A 117 8.21 -14.78 2.60
N ASN A 118 8.90 -14.29 3.63
CA ASN A 118 9.20 -14.97 4.89
C ASN A 118 8.75 -14.06 6.04
N LEU A 119 8.08 -14.63 7.04
CA LEU A 119 7.50 -13.83 8.13
C LEU A 119 8.55 -13.05 8.93
N ALA A 120 9.74 -13.61 9.18
CA ALA A 120 10.81 -12.91 9.89
C ALA A 120 11.25 -11.65 9.11
N ALA A 121 11.45 -11.77 7.79
CA ALA A 121 11.81 -10.63 6.94
C ALA A 121 10.71 -9.55 6.90
N VAL A 122 9.44 -9.98 6.89
CA VAL A 122 8.28 -9.08 6.96
C VAL A 122 8.22 -8.33 8.29
N LEU A 123 8.43 -9.02 9.43
CA LEU A 123 8.41 -8.41 10.75
C LEU A 123 9.59 -7.46 10.95
N GLU A 124 10.78 -7.86 10.50
CA GLU A 124 11.99 -7.04 10.55
C GLU A 124 11.82 -5.75 9.73
N LEU A 125 11.38 -5.86 8.48
CA LEU A 125 11.20 -4.71 7.61
C LEU A 125 9.99 -3.85 8.03
N GLY A 126 8.93 -4.48 8.54
CA GLY A 126 7.70 -3.81 8.97
C GLY A 126 7.83 -3.02 10.28
N GLN A 127 8.73 -3.42 11.18
CA GLN A 127 9.06 -2.79 12.48
C GLN A 127 7.91 -2.58 13.47
N SER A 128 6.66 -2.75 13.04
CA SER A 128 5.44 -2.66 13.83
C SER A 128 4.36 -3.58 13.26
N PRO A 129 3.32 -3.93 14.04
CA PRO A 129 2.19 -4.71 13.52
C PRO A 129 1.53 -4.04 12.31
N GLY A 130 1.39 -2.71 12.31
CA GLY A 130 0.82 -1.98 11.16
C GLY A 130 1.71 -2.07 9.92
N GLY A 131 3.04 -1.90 10.06
CA GLY A 131 3.97 -2.01 8.93
C GLY A 131 4.04 -3.43 8.37
N ALA A 132 4.09 -4.44 9.23
CA ALA A 132 4.02 -5.84 8.83
C ALA A 132 2.71 -6.16 8.11
N TRP A 133 1.57 -5.64 8.60
CA TRP A 133 0.27 -5.79 7.95
C TRP A 133 0.25 -5.20 6.53
N VAL A 134 0.87 -4.03 6.31
CA VAL A 134 1.00 -3.43 4.97
C VAL A 134 1.79 -4.37 4.03
N LEU A 135 2.94 -4.86 4.48
CA LEU A 135 3.80 -5.73 3.70
C LEU A 135 3.11 -7.06 3.36
N LEU A 136 2.46 -7.71 4.34
CA LEU A 136 1.69 -8.93 4.13
C LEU A 136 0.56 -8.71 3.12
N SER A 137 -0.17 -7.59 3.24
CA SER A 137 -1.27 -7.26 2.34
C SER A 137 -0.79 -7.09 0.90
N ALA A 138 0.32 -6.39 0.70
CA ALA A 138 0.93 -6.21 -0.62
C ALA A 138 1.49 -7.52 -1.19
N LEU A 139 2.21 -8.32 -0.41
CA LEU A 139 2.71 -9.63 -0.82
C LEU A 139 1.57 -10.54 -1.32
N LYS A 140 0.44 -10.53 -0.61
CA LYS A 140 -0.77 -11.28 -0.98
C LYS A 140 -1.32 -10.84 -2.34
N LEU A 141 -1.40 -9.54 -2.61
CA LEU A 141 -1.86 -9.04 -3.93
C LEU A 141 -0.96 -9.57 -5.06
N HIS A 142 0.34 -9.68 -4.81
CA HIS A 142 1.32 -10.19 -5.77
C HIS A 142 1.39 -11.72 -5.82
N GLY A 143 0.50 -12.44 -5.14
CA GLY A 143 0.47 -13.90 -5.11
C GLY A 143 1.68 -14.54 -4.42
N LYS A 144 2.40 -13.77 -3.60
CA LYS A 144 3.55 -14.25 -2.83
C LYS A 144 3.09 -14.71 -1.45
N MET A 145 3.02 -16.02 -1.25
CA MET A 145 2.64 -16.62 0.03
C MET A 145 3.78 -16.52 1.04
N VAL A 146 3.49 -15.93 2.20
CA VAL A 146 4.48 -15.73 3.26
C VAL A 146 4.68 -17.03 4.04
N GLN A 147 5.91 -17.50 4.08
CA GLN A 147 6.29 -18.68 4.85
C GLN A 147 6.38 -18.35 6.34
N TYR A 148 5.69 -19.15 7.15
CA TYR A 148 5.78 -19.14 8.61
C TYR A 148 6.59 -20.36 9.07
N VAL A 149 7.62 -20.10 9.89
CA VAL A 149 8.49 -21.12 10.49
C VAL A 149 8.59 -20.80 11.97
N GLU A 150 8.00 -21.65 12.81
CA GLU A 150 7.86 -21.42 14.25
C GLU A 150 9.22 -21.31 14.96
N GLU A 151 10.24 -22.02 14.46
CA GLU A 151 11.62 -21.93 14.97
C GLU A 151 12.27 -20.56 14.73
N GLN A 152 11.81 -19.80 13.73
CA GLN A 152 12.32 -18.46 13.42
C GLN A 152 11.50 -17.36 14.09
N VAL A 153 10.18 -17.56 14.15
CA VAL A 153 9.24 -16.59 14.72
C VAL A 153 8.25 -17.37 15.59
N PRO A 154 8.36 -17.30 16.93
CA PRO A 154 7.39 -17.95 17.81
C PRO A 154 5.98 -17.39 17.61
N HIS A 155 4.96 -18.24 17.71
CA HIS A 155 3.57 -17.85 17.49
C HIS A 155 3.15 -16.68 18.41
N GLU A 156 3.53 -16.74 19.68
CA GLU A 156 3.24 -15.69 20.68
C GLU A 156 3.94 -14.36 20.42
N ALA A 157 4.99 -14.34 19.58
CA ALA A 157 5.68 -13.11 19.20
C ALA A 157 4.96 -12.37 18.06
N VAL A 158 4.00 -13.01 17.39
CA VAL A 158 3.25 -12.42 16.28
C VAL A 158 1.99 -11.74 16.80
N HIS A 159 1.83 -10.46 16.44
CA HIS A 159 0.63 -9.72 16.81
C HIS A 159 -0.62 -10.34 16.14
N SER A 160 -1.70 -10.50 16.91
CA SER A 160 -2.89 -11.26 16.49
C SER A 160 -3.52 -10.78 15.17
N VAL A 161 -3.44 -9.48 14.90
CA VAL A 161 -3.94 -8.83 13.68
C VAL A 161 -3.29 -9.34 12.38
N LEU A 162 -2.11 -9.96 12.46
CA LEU A 162 -1.38 -10.47 11.30
C LEU A 162 -1.84 -11.87 10.88
N TRP A 163 -2.36 -12.67 11.82
CA TRP A 163 -2.72 -14.06 11.55
C TRP A 163 -3.74 -14.25 10.42
N PRO A 164 -4.78 -13.41 10.26
CA PRO A 164 -5.66 -13.52 9.10
C PRO A 164 -4.94 -13.39 7.76
N LEU A 165 -3.85 -12.62 7.69
CA LEU A 165 -3.07 -12.45 6.46
C LEU A 165 -2.05 -13.57 6.25
N ILE A 166 -1.54 -14.15 7.34
CA ILE A 166 -0.60 -15.29 7.30
C ILE A 166 -1.34 -16.59 6.94
N MET A 167 -2.50 -16.84 7.55
CA MET A 167 -3.26 -18.10 7.42
C MET A 167 -4.13 -18.20 6.16
N GLN A 168 -4.41 -17.07 5.49
CA GLN A 168 -5.15 -17.04 4.23
C GLN A 168 -4.23 -17.15 2.99
N ALA A 169 -2.97 -17.54 3.20
CA ALA A 169 -2.04 -17.93 2.16
C ALA A 169 -2.15 -19.44 1.92
#